data_AF-A0A454A505-F1
#
_entry.id   AF-A0A454A505-F1
#
_cell.length_a   1.000
_cell.length_b   1.000
_cell.length_c   1.000
_cell.angle_alpha   90.00
_cell.angle_beta   90.00
_cell.angle_gamma   90.00
#
_symmetry.space_group_name_H-M   'P 1'
#
loop_
_entity.id
_entity.type
_entity.pdbx_description
1 polymer ?
#
loop_
_entity_poly.entity_id
_entity_poly.type
_entity_poly.pdbx_seq_one_letter_code
_entity_poly.pdbx_strand_id
1 'polypeptide(L)'
;MKLAHLGRQALMGVSEEEYAQQVEYVRLFLSGKDDQVLTQLISRMETASQNLEFEEAARIRDQIQAVRRVTEKQFVSNTGDDLDVIGVAFDAGMACVHVLFIRQGKVLGSRSYFPKVPGGTELSEVVETFVGQFYLQGSQMRTLPGEILLDFNLSDKTLLADSLSELAGRKINVQTKPRGDRARYLKLARTNAATALTSKLSQQSTVHQRLTALASVLKLPEVKRMECFDISHTMGEQTVASCVVFDANGPLRAEYRRYNITGITPGDDYAAMNQVLRRRYGKAIDDSKIPDVILIDGGKGQLAQAKNVFAELDVSWDKNHPLLLGVAKGADRKAGLETLFFEPEGEGFSLPPDSPALHVIQHIRDESHDHAIGGHRKKRAKVKNTSSLETIEGVGPKRRQMLLKYMGGLQGLRNASVEEIAKVPGISQGLAEKIFWSLKH
;
A
#
# COMPACT_ATOMS: atom_id res chain seq x y z
N MET A 1 -11.88 -5.43 12.48
CA MET A 1 -12.80 -4.51 13.20
C MET A 1 -13.31 -3.32 12.36
N LYS A 2 -12.51 -2.69 11.48
CA LYS A 2 -13.00 -1.58 10.63
C LYS A 2 -13.94 -1.97 9.47
N LEU A 3 -13.92 -3.23 9.03
CA LEU A 3 -14.87 -3.75 8.04
C LEU A 3 -16.27 -4.04 8.64
N ALA A 4 -16.36 -4.27 9.95
CA ALA A 4 -17.64 -4.50 10.63
C ALA A 4 -18.46 -3.21 10.80
N HIS A 5 -17.81 -2.05 10.79
CA HIS A 5 -18.50 -0.77 11.00
C HIS A 5 -19.15 -0.21 9.73
N LEU A 6 -18.64 -0.59 8.55
CA LEU A 6 -19.22 -0.24 7.25
C LEU A 6 -20.46 -1.10 6.92
N GLY A 7 -20.61 -2.28 7.52
CA GLY A 7 -21.82 -3.11 7.37
C GLY A 7 -23.02 -2.64 8.21
N ARG A 8 -22.79 -1.89 9.30
CA ARG A 8 -23.86 -1.42 10.21
C ARG A 8 -24.81 -0.40 9.59
N GLN A 9 -24.40 0.32 8.56
CA GLN A 9 -25.26 1.31 7.90
C GLN A 9 -26.13 0.75 6.78
N ALA A 10 -25.99 -0.54 6.42
CA ALA A 10 -26.72 -1.14 5.30
C ALA A 10 -27.78 -2.20 5.71
N LEU A 11 -27.95 -2.49 7.00
CA LEU A 11 -28.86 -3.55 7.49
C LEU A 11 -29.70 -3.03 8.66
N MET A 12 -30.70 -2.18 8.37
CA MET A 12 -31.77 -1.93 9.33
C MET A 12 -32.66 -3.19 9.37
N GLY A 13 -32.50 -4.02 10.41
CA GLY A 13 -33.40 -5.14 10.67
C GLY A 13 -32.78 -6.43 11.22
N VAL A 14 -31.46 -6.50 11.44
CA VAL A 14 -30.79 -7.75 11.89
C VAL A 14 -30.36 -7.61 13.35
N SER A 15 -30.68 -8.60 14.19
CA SER A 15 -30.30 -8.58 15.60
C SER A 15 -28.78 -8.73 15.77
N GLU A 16 -28.23 -8.29 16.90
CA GLU A 16 -26.77 -8.39 17.16
C GLU A 16 -26.30 -9.85 17.19
N GLU A 17 -27.17 -10.76 17.62
CA GLU A 17 -26.94 -12.21 17.62
C GLU A 17 -26.92 -12.79 16.19
N GLU A 18 -27.87 -12.40 15.34
CA GLU A 18 -27.91 -12.82 13.94
C GLU A 18 -26.69 -12.31 13.16
N TYR A 19 -26.29 -11.06 13.40
CA TYR A 19 -25.09 -10.50 12.79
C TYR A 19 -23.82 -11.24 13.22
N ALA A 20 -23.68 -11.53 14.53
CA ALA A 20 -22.55 -12.29 15.03
C ALA A 20 -22.47 -13.69 14.40
N GLN A 21 -23.62 -14.34 14.24
CA GLN A 21 -23.70 -15.66 13.63
C GLN A 21 -23.36 -15.65 12.13
N GLN A 22 -23.83 -14.64 11.39
CA GLN A 22 -23.44 -14.45 9.98
C GLN A 22 -21.93 -14.19 9.83
N VAL A 23 -21.35 -13.40 10.72
CA VAL A 23 -19.90 -13.15 10.73
C VAL A 23 -19.12 -14.44 11.00
N GLU A 24 -19.60 -15.30 11.89
CA GLU A 24 -18.96 -16.60 12.17
C GLU A 24 -19.08 -17.55 10.96
N TYR A 25 -20.20 -17.59 10.25
CA TYR A 25 -20.31 -18.35 8.99
C TYR A 25 -19.34 -17.86 7.93
N VAL A 26 -19.22 -16.54 7.75
CA VAL A 26 -18.23 -15.96 6.82
C VAL A 26 -16.81 -16.32 7.23
N ARG A 27 -16.50 -16.30 8.53
CA ARG A 27 -15.18 -16.70 9.04
C ARG A 27 -14.89 -18.18 8.79
N LEU A 28 -15.83 -19.07 9.10
CA LEU A 28 -15.71 -20.51 8.89
C LEU A 28 -15.53 -20.83 7.40
N PHE A 29 -16.33 -20.20 6.54
CA PHE A 29 -16.24 -20.32 5.09
C PHE A 29 -14.89 -19.83 4.54
N LEU A 30 -14.42 -18.64 4.95
CA LEU A 30 -13.10 -18.12 4.54
C LEU A 30 -11.92 -18.96 5.09
N SER A 31 -12.15 -19.74 6.13
CA SER A 31 -11.18 -20.70 6.67
C SER A 31 -11.24 -22.09 6.02
N GLY A 32 -12.10 -22.29 5.02
CA GLY A 32 -12.27 -23.54 4.27
C GLY A 32 -13.01 -24.64 5.04
N LYS A 33 -13.74 -24.30 6.11
CA LYS A 33 -14.53 -25.24 6.92
C LYS A 33 -15.97 -25.34 6.41
N ASP A 34 -16.12 -25.56 5.10
CA ASP A 34 -17.39 -25.44 4.40
C ASP A 34 -18.43 -26.44 4.90
N ASP A 35 -18.00 -27.67 5.22
CA ASP A 35 -18.86 -28.72 5.79
C ASP A 35 -19.47 -28.29 7.14
N GLN A 36 -18.70 -27.59 7.98
CA GLN A 36 -19.19 -27.11 9.28
C GLN A 36 -20.26 -26.02 9.11
N VAL A 37 -20.09 -25.13 8.13
CA VAL A 37 -21.09 -24.11 7.79
C VAL A 37 -22.37 -24.78 7.27
N LEU A 38 -22.24 -25.76 6.38
CA LEU A 38 -23.38 -26.51 5.84
C LEU A 38 -24.14 -27.26 6.94
N THR A 39 -23.45 -27.95 7.85
CA THR A 39 -24.10 -28.65 8.97
C THR A 39 -24.89 -27.70 9.86
N GLN A 40 -24.33 -26.52 10.17
CA GLN A 40 -25.00 -25.51 10.99
C GLN A 40 -26.21 -24.89 10.29
N LEU A 41 -26.11 -24.62 8.98
CA LEU A 41 -27.25 -24.12 8.20
C LEU A 41 -28.37 -25.16 8.06
N ILE A 42 -28.03 -26.44 7.84
CA ILE A 42 -29.02 -27.52 7.76
C ILE A 42 -29.78 -27.66 9.08
N SER A 43 -29.06 -27.69 10.21
CA SER A 43 -29.68 -27.76 11.53
C SER A 43 -30.63 -26.59 11.78
N ARG A 44 -30.25 -25.37 11.41
CA ARG A 44 -31.14 -24.19 11.54
C ARG A 44 -32.36 -24.25 10.63
N MET A 45 -32.19 -24.71 9.39
CA MET A 45 -33.31 -24.91 8.47
C MET A 45 -34.31 -25.91 9.03
N GLU A 46 -33.82 -27.01 9.62
CA GLU A 46 -34.66 -28.01 10.29
C GLU A 46 -35.40 -27.44 11.50
N THR A 47 -34.72 -26.66 12.35
CA THR A 47 -35.35 -25.97 13.48
C THR A 47 -36.44 -24.98 13.03
N ALA A 48 -36.15 -24.14 12.02
CA ALA A 48 -37.14 -23.21 11.46
C ALA A 48 -38.34 -23.96 10.87
N SER A 49 -38.10 -25.08 10.18
CA SER A 49 -39.18 -25.93 9.66
C SER A 49 -40.01 -26.58 10.77
N GLN A 50 -39.40 -27.01 11.88
CA GLN A 50 -40.10 -27.58 13.04
C GLN A 50 -40.95 -26.53 13.75
N ASN A 51 -40.50 -25.28 13.80
CA ASN A 51 -41.22 -24.15 14.37
C ASN A 51 -42.29 -23.57 13.44
N LEU A 52 -42.52 -24.18 12.26
CA LEU A 52 -43.45 -23.71 11.22
C LEU A 52 -43.10 -22.32 10.63
N GLU A 53 -41.83 -21.93 10.72
CA GLU A 53 -41.29 -20.67 10.17
C GLU A 53 -40.82 -20.89 8.71
N PHE A 54 -41.77 -21.13 7.81
CA PHE A 54 -41.46 -21.58 6.44
C PHE A 54 -40.68 -20.55 5.60
N GLU A 55 -40.89 -19.25 5.84
CA GLU A 55 -40.13 -18.19 5.14
C GLU A 55 -38.64 -18.22 5.52
N GLU A 56 -38.34 -18.43 6.80
CA GLU A 56 -36.97 -18.56 7.28
C GLU A 56 -36.31 -19.86 6.83
N ALA A 57 -37.04 -20.98 6.87
CA ALA A 57 -36.56 -22.23 6.31
C ALA A 57 -36.23 -22.10 4.81
N ALA A 58 -37.06 -21.40 4.03
CA ALA A 58 -36.80 -21.11 2.63
C ALA A 58 -35.55 -20.23 2.43
N ARG A 59 -35.39 -19.17 3.24
CA ARG A 59 -34.21 -18.30 3.21
C ARG A 59 -32.92 -19.07 3.50
N ILE A 60 -32.92 -19.93 4.53
CA ILE A 60 -31.77 -20.76 4.90
C ILE A 60 -31.47 -21.82 3.83
N ARG A 61 -32.51 -22.43 3.23
CA ARG A 61 -32.35 -23.36 2.10
C ARG A 61 -31.62 -22.70 0.93
N ASP A 62 -32.00 -21.47 0.59
CA ASP A 62 -31.38 -20.74 -0.51
C ASP A 62 -29.91 -20.39 -0.18
N GLN A 63 -29.59 -20.10 1.09
CA GLN A 63 -28.20 -19.96 1.57
C GLN A 63 -27.41 -21.27 1.45
N ILE A 64 -27.99 -22.42 1.83
CA ILE A 64 -27.37 -23.74 1.65
C ILE A 64 -27.04 -23.98 0.18
N GLN A 65 -27.97 -23.66 -0.73
CA GLN A 65 -27.73 -23.79 -2.18
C GLN A 65 -26.66 -22.83 -2.69
N ALA A 66 -26.57 -21.61 -2.16
CA ALA A 66 -25.52 -20.67 -2.52
C ALA A 66 -24.14 -21.17 -2.07
N VAL A 67 -24.02 -21.65 -0.83
CA VAL A 67 -22.80 -22.27 -0.31
C VAL A 67 -22.42 -23.48 -1.14
N ARG A 68 -23.39 -24.39 -1.42
CA ARG A 68 -23.16 -25.56 -2.29
C ARG A 68 -22.73 -25.21 -3.70
N ARG A 69 -23.28 -24.19 -4.33
CA ARG A 69 -22.85 -23.76 -5.68
C ARG A 69 -21.43 -23.22 -5.69
N VAL A 70 -21.01 -22.55 -4.62
CA VAL A 70 -19.63 -22.06 -4.49
C VAL A 70 -18.68 -23.22 -4.17
N THR A 71 -19.08 -24.18 -3.33
CA THR A 71 -18.27 -25.38 -3.03
C THR A 71 -18.23 -26.38 -4.18
N GLU A 72 -19.30 -26.59 -4.94
CA GLU A 72 -19.32 -27.45 -6.13
C GLU A 72 -18.40 -26.91 -7.24
N LYS A 73 -18.32 -25.57 -7.39
CA LYS A 73 -17.27 -24.93 -8.21
C LYS A 73 -15.85 -25.13 -7.66
N GLN A 74 -15.72 -25.50 -6.38
CA GLN A 74 -14.45 -25.88 -5.75
C GLN A 74 -14.19 -27.40 -5.69
N PHE A 75 -15.16 -28.25 -6.05
CA PHE A 75 -15.07 -29.71 -5.93
C PHE A 75 -14.60 -30.44 -7.21
N VAL A 76 -14.36 -29.71 -8.30
CA VAL A 76 -13.71 -30.25 -9.51
C VAL A 76 -12.19 -30.21 -9.35
N SER A 77 -11.64 -30.91 -8.36
CA SER A 77 -10.22 -31.33 -8.35
C SER A 77 -9.95 -32.32 -7.21
N ASN A 78 -10.57 -33.50 -7.25
CA ASN A 78 -10.25 -34.56 -6.29
C ASN A 78 -8.98 -35.32 -6.75
N THR A 79 -7.85 -34.63 -6.72
CA THR A 79 -6.45 -35.11 -6.80
C THR A 79 -5.56 -33.87 -6.71
N GLY A 80 -5.44 -33.32 -5.51
CA GLY A 80 -4.92 -31.97 -5.33
C GLY A 80 -3.39 -31.89 -5.42
N ASP A 81 -2.85 -31.76 -6.63
CA ASP A 81 -1.43 -31.44 -6.81
C ASP A 81 -1.13 -30.00 -6.35
N ASP A 82 -0.02 -29.84 -5.62
CA ASP A 82 0.54 -28.52 -5.29
C ASP A 82 1.40 -28.07 -6.47
N LEU A 83 0.89 -27.09 -7.23
CA LEU A 83 1.59 -26.55 -8.38
C LEU A 83 1.64 -25.02 -8.38
N ASP A 84 2.74 -24.49 -8.89
CA ASP A 84 2.81 -23.09 -9.29
C ASP A 84 2.79 -23.00 -10.82
N VAL A 85 2.08 -22.01 -11.35
CA VAL A 85 1.94 -21.82 -12.80
C VAL A 85 2.42 -20.44 -13.18
N ILE A 86 3.42 -20.38 -14.06
CA ILE A 86 4.08 -19.14 -14.45
C ILE A 86 3.78 -18.88 -15.93
N GLY A 87 3.03 -17.80 -16.17
CA GLY A 87 2.81 -17.23 -17.50
C GLY A 87 3.66 -15.97 -17.68
N VAL A 88 4.11 -15.72 -18.91
CA VAL A 88 4.90 -14.52 -19.21
C VAL A 88 4.33 -13.84 -20.44
N ALA A 89 4.27 -12.52 -20.39
CA ALA A 89 3.99 -11.67 -21.54
C ALA A 89 5.13 -10.67 -21.70
N PHE A 90 5.45 -10.34 -22.95
CA PHE A 90 6.47 -9.35 -23.28
C PHE A 90 5.97 -8.48 -24.42
N ASP A 91 6.03 -7.17 -24.23
CA ASP A 91 5.62 -6.16 -25.21
C ASP A 91 6.30 -4.84 -24.89
N ALA A 92 6.60 -4.06 -25.93
CA ALA A 92 7.24 -2.73 -25.84
C ALA A 92 8.46 -2.66 -24.88
N GLY A 93 9.29 -3.71 -24.82
CA GLY A 93 10.46 -3.77 -23.95
C GLY A 93 10.17 -4.06 -22.47
N MET A 94 8.92 -4.35 -22.10
CA MET A 94 8.51 -4.70 -20.75
C MET A 94 8.06 -6.16 -20.67
N ALA A 95 8.58 -6.88 -19.67
CA ALA A 95 8.13 -8.22 -19.32
C ALA A 95 7.15 -8.17 -18.14
N CYS A 96 6.11 -9.00 -18.18
CA CYS A 96 5.28 -9.33 -17.04
C CYS A 96 5.34 -10.84 -16.79
N VAL A 97 5.81 -11.24 -15.61
CA VAL A 97 5.77 -12.61 -15.13
C VAL A 97 4.62 -12.75 -14.13
N HIS A 98 3.63 -13.58 -14.45
CA HIS A 98 2.48 -13.82 -13.61
C HIS A 98 2.54 -15.22 -13.01
N VAL A 99 2.49 -15.31 -11.68
CA VAL A 99 2.53 -16.57 -10.93
C VAL A 99 1.16 -16.84 -10.33
N LEU A 100 0.56 -17.99 -10.67
CA LEU A 100 -0.59 -18.56 -9.99
C LEU A 100 -0.12 -19.59 -8.97
N PHE A 101 -0.64 -19.50 -7.75
CA PHE A 101 -0.36 -20.47 -6.68
C PHE A 101 -1.55 -21.41 -6.55
N ILE A 102 -1.35 -22.69 -6.84
CA ILE A 102 -2.39 -23.71 -6.76
C ILE A 102 -1.98 -24.72 -5.70
N ARG A 103 -2.83 -24.93 -4.70
CA ARG A 103 -2.62 -25.94 -3.67
C ARG A 103 -3.85 -26.79 -3.56
N GLN A 104 -3.66 -28.09 -3.50
CA GLN A 104 -4.75 -29.07 -3.51
C GLN A 104 -5.76 -28.83 -4.66
N GLY A 105 -5.27 -28.43 -5.84
CA GLY A 105 -6.10 -28.10 -7.01
C GLY A 105 -6.88 -26.77 -6.95
N LYS A 106 -6.80 -26.02 -5.84
CA LYS A 106 -7.43 -24.70 -5.68
C LYS A 106 -6.44 -23.56 -5.91
N VAL A 107 -6.84 -22.53 -6.64
CA VAL A 107 -6.04 -21.31 -6.81
C VAL A 107 -6.09 -20.51 -5.50
N LEU A 108 -4.99 -20.49 -4.75
CA LEU A 108 -4.86 -19.72 -3.51
C LEU A 108 -4.67 -18.22 -3.76
N GLY A 109 -4.14 -17.87 -4.93
CA GLY A 109 -3.90 -16.48 -5.30
C GLY A 109 -3.01 -16.35 -6.52
N SER A 110 -2.74 -15.12 -6.90
CA SER A 110 -1.87 -14.80 -8.02
C SER A 110 -1.07 -13.53 -7.79
N ARG A 111 0.05 -13.38 -8.50
CA ARG A 111 0.85 -12.15 -8.44
C ARG A 111 1.56 -11.89 -9.76
N SER A 112 1.52 -10.64 -10.21
CA SER A 112 2.29 -10.15 -11.35
C SER A 112 3.57 -9.47 -10.89
N TYR A 113 4.66 -9.74 -11.62
CA TYR A 113 5.98 -9.17 -11.42
C TYR A 113 6.45 -8.55 -12.73
N PHE A 114 7.13 -7.40 -12.64
CA PHE A 114 7.63 -6.66 -13.80
C PHE A 114 9.16 -6.55 -13.69
N PRO A 115 9.92 -7.61 -14.02
CA PRO A 115 11.37 -7.56 -13.98
C PRO A 115 11.90 -6.52 -14.97
N LYS A 116 13.02 -5.87 -14.63
CA LYS A 116 13.71 -4.98 -15.56
C LYS A 116 14.35 -5.84 -16.66
N VAL A 117 14.14 -5.46 -17.91
CA VAL A 117 14.72 -6.12 -19.09
C VAL A 117 15.77 -5.19 -19.68
N PRO A 118 17.07 -5.47 -19.50
CA PRO A 118 18.12 -4.73 -20.19
C PRO A 118 17.98 -4.85 -21.71
N GLY A 119 18.44 -3.85 -22.45
CA GLY A 119 18.43 -3.89 -23.91
C GLY A 119 19.28 -5.04 -24.45
N GLY A 120 18.74 -5.82 -25.38
CA GLY A 120 19.44 -6.96 -25.99
C GLY A 120 19.37 -8.27 -25.20
N THR A 121 18.68 -8.31 -24.06
CA THR A 121 18.46 -9.54 -23.28
C THR A 121 17.34 -10.37 -23.90
N GLU A 122 17.57 -11.67 -24.08
CA GLU A 122 16.51 -12.59 -24.52
C GLU A 122 15.48 -12.83 -23.42
N LEU A 123 14.21 -13.02 -23.78
CA LEU A 123 13.14 -13.25 -22.82
C LEU A 123 13.36 -14.52 -21.98
N SER A 124 13.99 -15.55 -22.57
CA SER A 124 14.40 -16.79 -21.90
C SER A 124 15.27 -16.50 -20.68
N GLU A 125 16.29 -15.67 -20.84
CA GLU A 125 17.25 -15.28 -19.79
C GLU A 125 16.56 -14.49 -18.66
N VAL A 126 15.63 -13.60 -19.01
CA VAL A 126 14.82 -12.85 -18.01
C VAL A 126 13.98 -13.79 -17.16
N VAL A 127 13.33 -14.77 -17.80
CA VAL A 127 12.47 -15.74 -17.10
C VAL A 127 13.32 -16.68 -16.25
N GLU A 128 14.46 -17.16 -16.76
CA GLU A 128 15.39 -18.01 -16.03
C GLU A 128 15.91 -17.32 -14.77
N THR A 129 16.37 -16.07 -14.91
CA THR A 129 16.83 -15.23 -13.79
C THR A 129 15.71 -15.00 -12.77
N PHE A 130 14.49 -14.67 -13.25
CA PHE A 130 13.35 -14.46 -12.37
C PHE A 130 13.01 -15.72 -11.58
N VAL A 131 12.88 -16.87 -12.24
CA VAL A 131 12.50 -18.15 -11.61
C VAL A 131 13.55 -18.57 -10.59
N GLY A 132 14.84 -18.46 -10.94
CA GLY A 132 15.95 -18.73 -10.03
C GLY A 132 15.89 -17.85 -8.78
N GLN A 133 15.79 -16.54 -8.93
CA GLN A 133 15.67 -15.61 -7.79
C GLN A 133 14.39 -15.87 -6.98
N PHE A 134 13.27 -16.10 -7.66
CA PHE A 134 11.96 -16.26 -7.04
C PHE A 134 11.91 -17.45 -6.07
N TYR A 135 12.48 -18.58 -6.47
CA TYR A 135 12.48 -19.80 -5.65
C TYR A 135 13.73 -19.95 -4.77
N LEU A 136 14.93 -19.57 -5.22
CA LEU A 136 16.17 -19.81 -4.48
C LEU A 136 16.48 -18.75 -3.43
N GLN A 137 16.15 -17.47 -3.65
CA GLN A 137 16.39 -16.40 -2.66
C GLN A 137 15.20 -16.23 -1.68
N GLY A 138 14.01 -16.70 -2.04
CA GLY A 138 12.78 -16.59 -1.24
C GLY A 138 12.46 -17.81 -0.37
N SER A 139 13.31 -18.85 -0.39
CA SER A 139 13.04 -20.21 0.09
C SER A 139 12.98 -20.37 1.62
N GLN A 140 13.51 -19.45 2.42
CA GLN A 140 13.44 -19.60 3.89
C GLN A 140 12.02 -19.46 4.47
N MET A 141 11.03 -19.00 3.69
CA MET A 141 9.66 -18.79 4.19
C MET A 141 8.54 -19.23 3.22
N ARG A 142 8.87 -19.89 2.10
CA ARG A 142 7.86 -20.33 1.10
C ARG A 142 7.83 -21.84 0.96
N THR A 143 6.62 -22.39 0.93
CA THR A 143 6.39 -23.80 0.60
C THR A 143 6.57 -24.01 -0.90
N LEU A 144 7.67 -24.68 -1.28
CA LEU A 144 7.96 -25.04 -2.66
C LEU A 144 6.90 -26.03 -3.19
N PRO A 145 6.33 -25.83 -4.39
CA PRO A 145 5.34 -26.74 -4.95
C PRO A 145 5.96 -28.08 -5.33
N GLY A 146 5.14 -29.12 -5.54
CA GLY A 146 5.61 -30.39 -6.13
C GLY A 146 5.81 -30.28 -7.64
N GLU A 147 5.13 -29.32 -8.28
CA GLU A 147 5.22 -29.09 -9.73
C GLU A 147 5.25 -27.60 -10.08
N ILE A 148 6.03 -27.23 -11.08
CA ILE A 148 6.08 -25.88 -11.64
C ILE A 148 5.76 -25.97 -13.12
N LEU A 149 4.66 -25.34 -13.53
CA LEU A 149 4.29 -25.21 -14.94
C LEU A 149 4.84 -23.90 -15.49
N LEU A 150 5.60 -24.00 -16.57
CA LEU A 150 6.22 -22.88 -17.25
C LEU A 150 5.71 -22.77 -18.68
N ASP A 151 5.61 -21.53 -19.12
CA ASP A 151 5.20 -21.15 -20.47
C ASP A 151 6.34 -21.24 -21.49
N PHE A 152 7.58 -21.10 -21.01
CA PHE A 152 8.79 -21.03 -21.81
C PHE A 152 9.70 -22.22 -21.51
N ASN A 153 10.53 -22.58 -22.49
CA ASN A 153 11.58 -23.54 -22.25
C ASN A 153 12.78 -22.84 -21.62
N LEU A 154 13.23 -23.34 -20.47
CA LEU A 154 14.47 -22.90 -19.84
C LEU A 154 15.62 -23.76 -20.33
N SER A 155 16.77 -23.14 -20.55
CA SER A 155 18.02 -23.79 -20.95
C SER A 155 18.43 -24.83 -19.91
N ASP A 156 18.46 -24.43 -18.63
CA ASP A 156 18.92 -25.25 -17.52
C ASP A 156 17.75 -25.76 -16.65
N LYS A 157 16.65 -26.13 -17.30
CA LYS A 157 15.44 -26.64 -16.64
C LYS A 157 15.72 -27.79 -15.67
N THR A 158 16.59 -28.73 -16.06
CA THR A 158 16.96 -29.89 -15.24
C THR A 158 17.71 -29.46 -13.99
N LEU A 159 18.72 -28.61 -14.14
CA LEU A 159 19.53 -28.10 -13.03
C LEU A 159 18.69 -27.29 -12.03
N LEU A 160 17.74 -26.48 -12.53
CA LEU A 160 16.77 -25.80 -11.68
C LEU A 160 15.90 -26.79 -10.90
N ALA A 161 15.33 -27.80 -11.57
CA ALA A 161 14.49 -28.80 -10.93
C ALA A 161 15.25 -29.59 -9.85
N ASP A 162 16.51 -29.96 -10.12
CA ASP A 162 17.37 -30.68 -9.20
C ASP A 162 17.72 -29.82 -7.98
N SER A 163 18.13 -28.57 -8.19
CA SER A 163 18.45 -27.61 -7.12
C SER A 163 17.25 -27.35 -6.21
N LEU A 164 16.06 -27.18 -6.80
CA LEU A 164 14.83 -26.99 -6.04
C LEU A 164 14.43 -28.27 -5.28
N SER A 165 14.64 -29.44 -5.89
CA SER A 165 14.34 -30.73 -5.25
C SER A 165 15.23 -30.98 -4.03
N GLU A 166 16.52 -30.66 -4.13
CA GLU A 166 17.48 -30.75 -3.02
C GLU A 166 17.07 -29.84 -1.87
N LEU A 167 16.75 -28.57 -2.16
CA LEU A 167 16.27 -27.62 -1.17
C LEU A 167 14.94 -28.03 -0.51
N ALA A 168 14.03 -28.64 -1.27
CA ALA A 168 12.74 -29.07 -0.77
C ALA A 168 12.78 -30.41 -0.02
N GLY A 169 13.87 -31.18 -0.14
CA GLY A 169 13.95 -32.56 0.35
C GLY A 169 12.99 -33.53 -0.36
N ARG A 170 12.42 -33.14 -1.50
CA ARG A 170 11.47 -33.93 -2.29
C ARG A 170 11.59 -33.58 -3.76
N LYS A 171 11.19 -34.49 -4.65
CA LYS A 171 11.24 -34.26 -6.10
C LYS A 171 10.28 -33.13 -6.52
N ILE A 172 10.83 -32.12 -7.18
CA ILE A 172 10.09 -31.03 -7.82
C ILE A 172 10.17 -31.20 -9.34
N ASN A 173 9.01 -31.26 -9.99
CA ASN A 173 8.94 -31.37 -11.43
C ASN A 173 8.71 -30.02 -12.08
N VAL A 174 9.53 -29.65 -13.06
CA VAL A 174 9.25 -28.51 -13.94
C VAL A 174 8.66 -29.04 -15.24
N GLN A 175 7.56 -28.47 -15.72
CA GLN A 175 6.93 -28.86 -17.00
C GLN A 175 6.62 -27.66 -17.87
N THR A 176 6.84 -27.80 -19.19
CA THR A 176 6.67 -26.71 -20.17
C THR A 176 5.58 -27.00 -21.21
N LYS A 177 5.11 -28.25 -21.28
CA LYS A 177 4.07 -28.70 -22.23
C LYS A 177 3.01 -29.54 -21.50
N PRO A 178 2.27 -28.94 -20.55
CA PRO A 178 1.22 -29.66 -19.83
C PRO A 178 0.04 -30.05 -20.73
N ARG A 179 -0.75 -31.03 -20.28
CA ARG A 179 -2.02 -31.46 -20.91
C ARG A 179 -3.18 -31.35 -19.92
N GLY A 180 -4.42 -31.35 -20.43
CA GLY A 180 -5.64 -31.33 -19.59
C GLY A 180 -5.76 -30.06 -18.75
N ASP A 181 -6.13 -30.20 -17.48
CA ASP A 181 -6.35 -29.06 -16.58
C ASP A 181 -5.08 -28.23 -16.32
N ARG A 182 -3.91 -28.87 -16.30
CA ARG A 182 -2.61 -28.17 -16.23
C ARG A 182 -2.41 -27.19 -17.38
N ALA A 183 -2.83 -27.56 -18.60
CA ALA A 183 -2.77 -26.67 -19.76
C ALA A 183 -3.74 -25.48 -19.64
N ARG A 184 -4.91 -25.69 -19.01
CA ARG A 184 -5.86 -24.61 -18.73
C ARG A 184 -5.29 -23.60 -17.75
N TYR A 185 -4.62 -24.05 -16.68
CA TYR A 185 -3.95 -23.14 -15.76
C TYR A 185 -2.84 -22.34 -16.43
N LEU A 186 -2.03 -22.98 -17.29
CA LEU A 186 -0.97 -22.29 -18.02
C LEU A 186 -1.55 -21.21 -18.96
N LYS A 187 -2.65 -21.53 -19.65
CA LYS A 187 -3.38 -20.56 -20.47
C LYS A 187 -3.93 -19.39 -19.64
N LEU A 188 -4.45 -19.66 -18.44
CA LEU A 188 -4.95 -18.62 -17.54
C LEU A 188 -3.80 -17.69 -17.07
N ALA A 189 -2.67 -18.26 -16.69
CA ALA A 189 -1.49 -17.49 -16.27
C ALA A 189 -0.97 -16.59 -17.41
N ARG A 190 -0.94 -17.11 -18.65
CA ARG A 190 -0.66 -16.34 -19.88
C ARG A 190 -1.57 -15.13 -20.04
N THR A 191 -2.88 -15.37 -20.01
CA THR A 191 -3.89 -14.31 -20.18
C THR A 191 -3.78 -13.25 -19.10
N ASN A 192 -3.52 -13.65 -17.85
CA ASN A 192 -3.34 -12.71 -16.76
C ASN A 192 -2.04 -11.90 -16.90
N ALA A 193 -0.94 -12.53 -17.35
CA ALA A 193 0.30 -11.83 -17.65
C ALA A 193 0.10 -10.76 -18.74
N ALA A 194 -0.59 -11.12 -19.83
CA ALA A 194 -0.90 -10.19 -20.91
C ALA A 194 -1.78 -9.04 -20.43
N THR A 195 -2.88 -9.33 -19.72
CA THR A 195 -3.77 -8.29 -19.16
C THR A 195 -3.04 -7.34 -18.21
N ALA A 196 -2.21 -7.88 -17.31
CA ALA A 196 -1.42 -7.08 -16.38
C ALA A 196 -0.38 -6.21 -17.11
N LEU A 197 0.25 -6.73 -18.16
CA LEU A 197 1.17 -5.99 -19.01
C LEU A 197 0.47 -4.85 -19.75
N THR A 198 -0.65 -5.11 -20.42
CA THR A 198 -1.44 -4.07 -21.11
C THR A 198 -1.85 -2.97 -20.15
N SER A 199 -2.34 -3.32 -18.95
CA SER A 199 -2.70 -2.34 -17.93
C SER A 199 -1.49 -1.52 -17.45
N LYS A 200 -0.32 -2.15 -17.31
CA LYS A 200 0.91 -1.46 -16.90
C LYS A 200 1.43 -0.51 -17.99
N LEU A 201 1.41 -0.95 -19.25
CA LEU A 201 1.79 -0.14 -20.40
C LEU A 201 0.83 1.04 -20.60
N SER A 202 -0.49 0.84 -20.45
CA SER A 202 -1.45 1.93 -20.55
C SER A 202 -1.24 2.97 -19.45
N GLN A 203 -0.95 2.53 -18.21
CA GLN A 203 -0.59 3.42 -17.11
C GLN A 203 0.68 4.22 -17.41
N GLN A 204 1.76 3.58 -17.87
CA GLN A 204 3.00 4.28 -18.24
C GLN A 204 2.81 5.25 -19.40
N SER A 205 2.06 4.86 -20.44
CA SER A 205 1.72 5.74 -21.57
C SER A 205 0.98 6.99 -21.10
N THR A 206 0.03 6.83 -20.18
CA THR A 206 -0.73 7.95 -19.60
C THR A 206 0.18 8.89 -18.80
N VAL A 207 1.10 8.34 -17.98
CA VAL A 207 2.08 9.15 -17.22
C VAL A 207 3.01 9.89 -18.18
N HIS A 208 3.53 9.20 -19.20
CA HIS A 208 4.41 9.80 -20.20
C HIS A 208 3.72 10.93 -20.95
N GLN A 209 2.50 10.73 -21.46
CA GLN A 209 1.72 11.79 -22.11
C GLN A 209 1.54 13.02 -21.21
N ARG A 210 1.24 12.80 -19.92
CA ARG A 210 1.09 13.88 -18.94
C ARG A 210 2.40 14.63 -18.68
N LEU A 211 3.53 13.93 -18.59
CA LEU A 211 4.85 14.53 -18.42
C LEU A 211 5.30 15.29 -19.68
N THR A 212 5.01 14.78 -20.87
CA THR A 212 5.28 15.48 -22.14
C THR A 212 4.45 16.76 -22.25
N ALA A 213 3.17 16.71 -21.86
CA ALA A 213 2.34 17.91 -21.77
C ALA A 213 2.90 18.91 -20.75
N LEU A 214 3.36 18.45 -19.58
CA LEU A 214 3.99 19.29 -18.58
C LEU A 214 5.29 19.94 -19.11
N ALA A 215 6.18 19.16 -19.72
CA ALA A 215 7.41 19.65 -20.34
C ALA A 215 7.12 20.74 -21.38
N SER A 216 6.07 20.56 -22.18
CA SER A 216 5.63 21.53 -23.19
C SER A 216 5.15 22.84 -22.56
N VAL A 217 4.35 22.77 -21.49
CA VAL A 217 3.88 23.95 -20.74
C VAL A 217 5.04 24.69 -20.06
N LEU A 218 5.98 23.93 -19.49
CA LEU A 218 7.14 24.48 -18.78
C LEU A 218 8.29 24.90 -19.73
N LYS A 219 8.14 24.64 -21.04
CA LYS A 219 9.17 24.87 -22.07
C LYS A 219 10.51 24.17 -21.76
N LEU A 220 10.41 22.97 -21.19
CA LEU A 220 11.54 22.09 -20.91
C LEU A 220 11.63 21.01 -21.99
N PRO A 221 12.84 20.54 -22.36
CA PRO A 221 12.99 19.45 -23.32
C PRO A 221 12.41 18.13 -22.78
N GLU A 222 12.58 17.88 -21.47
CA GLU A 222 12.07 16.69 -20.79
C GLU A 222 11.92 16.99 -19.29
N VAL A 223 11.00 16.30 -18.62
CA VAL A 223 10.84 16.33 -17.16
C VAL A 223 10.99 14.91 -16.63
N LYS A 224 12.15 14.62 -16.04
CA LYS A 224 12.51 13.29 -15.50
C LYS A 224 12.32 13.21 -14.01
N ARG A 225 12.55 14.31 -13.29
CA ARG A 225 12.49 14.36 -11.83
C ARG A 225 11.86 15.66 -11.36
N MET A 226 10.88 15.54 -10.47
CA MET A 226 10.19 16.66 -9.84
C MET A 226 10.21 16.51 -8.32
N GLU A 227 10.38 17.62 -7.60
CA GLU A 227 10.21 17.67 -6.15
C GLU A 227 9.11 18.68 -5.81
N CYS A 228 8.28 18.39 -4.81
CA CYS A 228 7.27 19.32 -4.33
C CYS A 228 7.39 19.56 -2.83
N PHE A 229 7.34 20.82 -2.41
CA PHE A 229 7.41 21.25 -1.03
C PHE A 229 6.08 21.85 -0.58
N ASP A 230 5.55 21.35 0.55
CA ASP A 230 4.40 21.91 1.26
C ASP A 230 4.77 22.22 2.71
N ILE A 231 4.26 23.34 3.24
CA ILE A 231 4.46 23.77 4.62
C ILE A 231 3.15 23.58 5.37
N SER A 232 3.14 22.66 6.32
CA SER A 232 1.96 22.37 7.13
C SER A 232 2.12 22.93 8.54
N HIS A 233 1.13 23.73 8.94
CA HIS A 233 0.93 24.16 10.32
C HIS A 233 -0.22 23.38 10.92
N THR A 234 0.05 22.71 12.04
CA THR A 234 -1.03 22.19 12.89
C THR A 234 -1.12 23.13 14.08
N MET A 235 -2.28 23.75 14.32
CA MET A 235 -2.43 24.66 15.46
C MET A 235 -2.03 23.96 16.77
N GLY A 236 -0.96 24.45 17.42
CA GLY A 236 -0.41 23.90 18.66
C GLY A 236 0.71 22.86 18.51
N GLU A 237 1.11 22.44 17.31
CA GLU A 237 2.26 21.55 17.05
C GLU A 237 3.38 22.26 16.26
N GLN A 238 4.57 21.65 16.22
CA GLN A 238 5.73 22.15 15.46
C GLN A 238 5.43 22.20 13.96
N THR A 239 5.84 23.26 13.27
CA THR A 239 5.77 23.39 11.81
C THR A 239 6.55 22.26 11.12
N VAL A 240 5.93 21.62 10.12
CA VAL A 240 6.54 20.54 9.35
C VAL A 240 6.49 20.88 7.87
N ALA A 241 7.63 20.74 7.18
CA ALA A 241 7.69 20.77 5.73
C ALA A 241 7.73 19.35 5.16
N SER A 242 6.91 19.06 4.16
CA SER A 242 7.01 17.82 3.38
C SER A 242 7.78 18.07 2.09
N CYS A 243 8.49 17.05 1.64
CA CYS A 243 9.12 16.99 0.32
C CYS A 243 8.77 15.64 -0.29
N VAL A 244 8.02 15.66 -1.39
CA VAL A 244 7.72 14.48 -2.19
C VAL A 244 8.49 14.52 -3.49
N VAL A 245 8.76 13.34 -4.05
CA VAL A 245 9.61 13.16 -5.22
C VAL A 245 8.85 12.35 -6.26
N PHE A 246 8.81 12.85 -7.48
CA PHE A 246 8.25 12.14 -8.63
C PHE A 246 9.34 11.94 -9.68
N ASP A 247 9.31 10.79 -10.34
CA ASP A 247 10.13 10.50 -11.51
C ASP A 247 9.26 10.23 -12.76
N ALA A 248 9.89 9.81 -13.85
CA ALA A 248 9.20 9.44 -15.10
C ALA A 248 8.16 8.31 -14.95
N ASN A 249 8.18 7.57 -13.84
CA ASN A 249 7.23 6.51 -13.50
C ASN A 249 6.19 6.93 -12.45
N GLY A 250 6.25 8.17 -11.96
CA GLY A 250 5.33 8.72 -10.96
C GLY A 250 5.94 8.85 -9.56
N PRO A 251 5.15 8.66 -8.48
CA PRO A 251 5.60 8.97 -7.12
C PRO A 251 6.68 8.01 -6.57
N LEU A 252 7.83 8.55 -6.18
CA LEU A 252 8.98 7.82 -5.62
C LEU A 252 8.99 7.87 -4.08
N ARG A 253 8.06 7.13 -3.47
CA ARG A 253 7.78 7.17 -2.01
C ARG A 253 8.99 6.90 -1.11
N ALA A 254 9.97 6.11 -1.55
CA ALA A 254 11.19 5.84 -0.79
C ALA A 254 12.04 7.10 -0.56
N GLU A 255 11.92 8.10 -1.43
CA GLU A 255 12.67 9.34 -1.37
C GLU A 255 11.93 10.49 -0.68
N TYR A 256 10.69 10.27 -0.23
CA TYR A 256 9.94 11.30 0.47
C TYR A 256 10.61 11.67 1.79
N ARG A 257 10.55 12.95 2.15
CA ARG A 257 11.14 13.45 3.39
C ARG A 257 10.15 14.38 4.11
N ARG A 258 10.23 14.36 5.43
CA ARG A 258 9.62 15.38 6.30
C ARG A 258 10.72 16.09 7.05
N TYR A 259 10.62 17.40 7.12
CA TYR A 259 11.54 18.26 7.83
C TYR A 259 10.79 18.91 8.97
N ASN A 260 11.20 18.60 10.21
CA ASN A 260 10.75 19.38 11.35
C ASN A 260 11.43 20.75 11.26
N ILE A 261 10.63 21.81 11.30
CA ILE A 261 11.05 23.21 11.24
C ILE A 261 11.12 23.73 12.67
N THR A 262 12.23 24.38 13.03
CA THR A 262 12.53 24.79 14.40
C THR A 262 13.25 26.13 14.41
N GLY A 263 12.99 26.95 15.44
CA GLY A 263 13.68 28.23 15.61
C GLY A 263 13.15 29.36 14.72
N ILE A 264 11.91 29.22 14.24
CA ILE A 264 11.21 30.27 13.48
C ILE A 264 10.02 30.81 14.28
N THR A 265 9.57 32.01 13.93
CA THR A 265 8.32 32.56 14.44
C THR A 265 7.16 31.64 14.04
N PRO A 266 6.28 31.24 14.97
CA PRO A 266 5.13 30.42 14.64
C PRO A 266 4.26 31.06 13.55
N GLY A 267 3.95 30.30 12.49
CA GLY A 267 3.19 30.79 11.33
C GLY A 267 4.00 31.52 10.26
N ASP A 268 5.34 31.56 10.38
CA ASP A 268 6.21 32.11 9.34
C ASP A 268 6.56 31.06 8.26
N ASP A 269 5.67 30.92 7.28
CA ASP A 269 5.82 29.99 6.15
C ASP A 269 7.07 30.30 5.31
N TYR A 270 7.46 31.57 5.22
CA TYR A 270 8.61 31.98 4.43
C TYR A 270 9.92 31.56 5.09
N ALA A 271 10.03 31.71 6.41
CA ALA A 271 11.17 31.20 7.16
C ALA A 271 11.23 29.66 7.11
N ALA A 272 10.09 28.99 7.22
CA ALA A 272 9.99 27.53 7.09
C ALA A 272 10.47 27.04 5.71
N MET A 273 10.01 27.69 4.64
CA MET A 273 10.41 27.39 3.27
C MET A 273 11.92 27.58 3.07
N ASN A 274 12.48 28.68 3.59
CA ASN A 274 13.91 28.93 3.54
C ASN A 274 14.72 27.80 4.19
N GLN A 275 14.33 27.43 5.42
CA GLN A 275 15.01 26.40 6.18
C GLN A 275 14.97 25.03 5.49
N VAL A 276 13.83 24.63 4.91
CA VAL A 276 13.73 23.32 4.24
C VAL A 276 14.55 23.27 2.96
N LEU A 277 14.49 24.32 2.13
CA LEU A 277 15.23 24.37 0.87
C LEU A 277 16.74 24.36 1.12
N ARG A 278 17.23 25.16 2.09
CA ARG A 278 18.66 25.12 2.47
C ARG A 278 19.09 23.75 2.99
N ARG A 279 18.24 23.07 3.77
CA ARG A 279 18.58 21.73 4.29
C ARG A 279 18.61 20.66 3.20
N ARG A 280 17.75 20.78 2.18
CA ARG A 280 17.70 19.84 1.05
C ARG A 280 18.83 20.10 0.07
N TYR A 281 19.03 21.36 -0.32
CA TYR A 281 19.86 21.78 -1.44
C TYR A 281 21.22 22.36 -1.05
N GLY A 282 21.42 22.77 0.20
CA GLY A 282 22.71 23.26 0.72
C GLY A 282 23.73 22.17 1.02
N LYS A 283 23.56 20.97 0.47
CA LYS A 283 24.52 19.86 0.55
C LYS A 283 24.88 19.42 -0.86
N ALA A 284 26.00 18.71 -1.00
CA ALA A 284 26.32 18.03 -2.25
C ALA A 284 25.19 17.06 -2.60
N ILE A 285 24.72 17.15 -3.85
CA ILE A 285 23.70 16.29 -4.43
C ILE A 285 24.33 15.58 -5.61
N ASP A 286 23.99 14.31 -5.77
CA ASP A 286 24.32 13.53 -6.96
C ASP A 286 23.57 14.10 -8.17
N ASP A 287 24.25 14.29 -9.30
CA ASP A 287 23.66 14.84 -10.52
C ASP A 287 22.35 14.15 -10.94
N SER A 288 22.25 12.83 -10.70
CA SER A 288 21.03 12.05 -10.98
C SER A 288 19.82 12.42 -10.12
N LYS A 289 20.04 13.14 -9.01
CA LYS A 289 19.01 13.54 -8.03
C LYS A 289 18.67 15.02 -8.09
N ILE A 290 19.31 15.78 -8.97
CA ILE A 290 18.94 17.17 -9.24
C ILE A 290 17.59 17.14 -9.98
N PRO A 291 16.54 17.80 -9.46
CA PRO A 291 15.24 17.83 -10.12
C PRO A 291 15.23 18.80 -11.30
N ASP A 292 14.42 18.50 -12.31
CA ASP A 292 14.17 19.42 -13.44
C ASP A 292 13.15 20.50 -13.05
N VAL A 293 12.23 20.17 -12.13
CA VAL A 293 11.18 21.07 -11.65
C VAL A 293 11.02 20.95 -10.14
N ILE A 294 10.95 22.08 -9.45
CA ILE A 294 10.63 22.15 -8.03
C ILE A 294 9.32 22.93 -7.88
N LEU A 295 8.30 22.24 -7.39
CA LEU A 295 6.99 22.82 -7.13
C LEU A 295 6.92 23.31 -5.68
N ILE A 296 6.61 24.58 -5.51
CA ILE A 296 6.38 25.20 -4.22
C ILE A 296 4.87 25.32 -4.03
N ASP A 297 4.31 24.63 -3.03
CA ASP A 297 2.88 24.69 -2.71
C ASP A 297 2.52 26.01 -2.00
N GLY A 298 2.62 27.09 -2.77
CA GLY A 298 2.15 28.40 -2.39
C GLY A 298 2.41 29.44 -3.47
N GLY A 299 1.89 30.63 -3.24
CA GLY A 299 1.92 31.71 -4.21
C GLY A 299 3.28 32.41 -4.32
N LYS A 300 3.24 33.57 -4.97
CA LYS A 300 4.39 34.43 -5.29
C LYS A 300 5.39 34.64 -4.16
N GLY A 301 4.93 34.87 -2.93
CA GLY A 301 5.83 35.12 -1.80
C GLY A 301 6.72 33.92 -1.46
N GLN A 302 6.17 32.70 -1.50
CA GLN A 302 6.95 31.49 -1.23
C GLN A 302 7.91 31.19 -2.38
N LEU A 303 7.49 31.45 -3.62
CA LEU A 303 8.35 31.36 -4.80
C LEU A 303 9.51 32.36 -4.74
N ALA A 304 9.26 33.62 -4.35
CA ALA A 304 10.28 34.63 -4.15
C ALA A 304 11.34 34.16 -3.17
N GLN A 305 10.88 33.60 -2.04
CA GLN A 305 11.77 33.06 -1.03
C GLN A 305 12.60 31.88 -1.54
N ALA A 306 11.99 30.99 -2.32
CA ALA A 306 12.72 29.88 -2.95
C ALA A 306 13.80 30.37 -3.90
N LYS A 307 13.50 31.35 -4.76
CA LYS A 307 14.48 31.98 -5.67
C LYS A 307 15.64 32.62 -4.90
N ASN A 308 15.35 33.34 -3.83
CA ASN A 308 16.38 33.95 -2.98
C ASN A 308 17.31 32.91 -2.36
N VAL A 309 16.75 31.81 -1.84
CA VAL A 309 17.57 30.70 -1.31
C VAL A 309 18.51 30.17 -2.38
N PHE A 310 18.01 29.86 -3.58
CA PHE A 310 18.81 29.33 -4.67
C PHE A 310 19.89 30.31 -5.14
N ALA A 311 19.60 31.62 -5.18
CA ALA A 311 20.61 32.65 -5.48
C ALA A 311 21.77 32.60 -4.48
N GLU A 312 21.48 32.41 -3.19
CA GLU A 312 22.46 32.38 -2.10
C GLU A 312 23.14 31.02 -1.89
N LEU A 313 22.69 29.93 -2.53
CA LEU A 313 23.32 28.62 -2.38
C LEU A 313 24.75 28.64 -2.95
N ASP A 314 25.72 28.27 -2.12
CA ASP A 314 27.10 28.04 -2.53
C ASP A 314 27.34 26.52 -2.63
N VAL A 315 27.14 25.99 -3.84
CA VAL A 315 27.13 24.54 -4.11
C VAL A 315 27.84 24.23 -5.42
N SER A 316 28.40 23.03 -5.52
CA SER A 316 29.16 22.58 -6.69
C SER A 316 28.32 22.12 -7.87
N TRP A 317 27.02 21.90 -7.68
CA TRP A 317 26.09 21.45 -8.72
C TRP A 317 25.36 22.65 -9.35
N ASP A 318 24.81 22.48 -10.55
CA ASP A 318 24.14 23.56 -11.28
C ASP A 318 22.79 23.94 -10.62
N LYS A 319 22.84 24.95 -9.75
CA LYS A 319 21.67 25.49 -9.06
C LYS A 319 20.66 26.19 -9.98
N ASN A 320 21.00 26.47 -11.24
CA ASN A 320 20.08 27.07 -12.21
C ASN A 320 19.34 26.04 -13.06
N HIS A 321 19.72 24.75 -12.99
CA HIS A 321 19.03 23.67 -13.72
C HIS A 321 17.56 23.51 -13.30
N PRO A 322 17.21 23.48 -12.00
CA PRO A 322 15.82 23.25 -11.60
C PRO A 322 14.93 24.46 -11.87
N LEU A 323 13.81 24.24 -12.56
CA LEU A 323 12.77 25.24 -12.73
C LEU A 323 11.94 25.35 -11.44
N LEU A 324 11.98 26.52 -10.79
CA LEU A 324 11.16 26.82 -9.61
C LEU A 324 9.77 27.27 -10.03
N LEU A 325 8.74 26.55 -9.62
CA LEU A 325 7.34 26.80 -9.97
C LEU A 325 6.49 27.00 -8.71
N GLY A 326 5.95 28.20 -8.51
CA GLY A 326 4.99 28.47 -7.45
C GLY A 326 3.58 28.04 -7.88
N VAL A 327 2.86 27.36 -7.00
CA VAL A 327 1.48 26.92 -7.27
C VAL A 327 0.54 27.39 -6.18
N ALA A 328 -0.33 28.36 -6.50
CA ALA A 328 -1.35 28.83 -5.58
C ALA A 328 -2.69 28.12 -5.82
N LYS A 329 -3.49 27.98 -4.76
CA LYS A 329 -4.92 27.67 -4.90
C LYS A 329 -5.61 28.91 -5.48
N GLY A 330 -6.34 28.77 -6.58
CA GLY A 330 -7.07 29.88 -7.19
C GLY A 330 -8.07 30.54 -6.24
N ALA A 331 -8.52 31.74 -6.61
CA ALA A 331 -9.32 32.65 -5.79
C ALA A 331 -10.56 32.00 -5.10
N ASP A 332 -11.11 30.92 -5.68
CA ASP A 332 -12.33 30.26 -5.19
C ASP A 332 -12.13 28.94 -4.42
N ARG A 333 -10.90 28.52 -4.07
CA ARG A 333 -10.65 27.24 -3.36
C ARG A 333 -11.34 26.01 -3.99
N LYS A 334 -11.70 26.05 -5.28
CA LYS A 334 -12.13 24.89 -6.05
C LYS A 334 -10.91 24.24 -6.69
N ALA A 335 -10.77 22.92 -6.55
CA ALA A 335 -9.75 22.15 -7.25
C ALA A 335 -9.91 22.31 -8.77
N GLY A 336 -8.81 22.50 -9.52
CA GLY A 336 -8.85 22.76 -10.97
C GLY A 336 -8.66 24.21 -11.40
N LEU A 337 -8.44 25.14 -10.46
CA LEU A 337 -8.14 26.55 -10.72
C LEU A 337 -6.77 26.95 -10.14
N GLU A 338 -5.78 26.08 -10.23
CA GLU A 338 -4.44 26.41 -9.77
C GLU A 338 -3.83 27.53 -10.62
N THR A 339 -3.23 28.51 -9.95
CA THR A 339 -2.46 29.57 -10.62
C THR A 339 -0.98 29.23 -10.49
N LEU A 340 -0.32 29.14 -11.65
CA LEU A 340 1.09 28.84 -11.78
C LEU A 340 1.91 30.12 -11.91
N PHE A 341 3.00 30.20 -11.16
CA PHE A 341 3.91 31.33 -11.12
C PHE A 341 5.32 30.87 -11.47
N PHE A 342 5.87 31.37 -12.59
CA PHE A 342 7.30 31.24 -12.91
C PHE A 342 8.14 32.32 -12.25
N GLU A 343 7.53 33.49 -12.04
CA GLU A 343 8.16 34.65 -11.43
C GLU A 343 7.44 35.07 -10.15
N PRO A 344 8.14 35.70 -9.19
CA PRO A 344 7.54 36.30 -8.00
C PRO A 344 6.56 37.44 -8.30
N GLU A 345 6.55 37.95 -9.53
CA GLU A 345 5.79 39.10 -10.00
C GLU A 345 4.91 38.72 -11.20
N GLY A 346 3.91 39.55 -11.52
CA GLY A 346 2.95 39.29 -12.61
C GLY A 346 1.74 38.45 -12.19
N GLU A 347 0.75 38.26 -13.06
CA GLU A 347 -0.54 37.65 -12.69
C GLU A 347 -0.51 36.11 -12.58
N GLY A 348 0.58 35.48 -13.01
CA GLY A 348 0.64 34.03 -13.20
C GLY A 348 -0.25 33.59 -14.37
N PHE A 349 -0.39 32.29 -14.56
CA PHE A 349 -1.28 31.74 -15.57
C PHE A 349 -2.00 30.51 -15.03
N SER A 350 -3.21 30.25 -15.52
CA SER A 350 -3.95 29.04 -15.24
C SER A 350 -3.91 28.10 -16.44
N LEU A 351 -3.96 26.80 -16.16
CA LEU A 351 -4.14 25.79 -17.19
C LEU A 351 -5.63 25.42 -17.30
N PRO A 352 -6.08 24.97 -18.48
CA PRO A 352 -7.41 24.38 -18.63
C PRO A 352 -7.63 23.23 -17.61
N PRO A 353 -8.82 23.08 -17.03
CA PRO A 353 -9.08 22.03 -16.03
C PRO A 353 -8.86 20.60 -16.52
N ASP A 354 -8.98 20.36 -17.83
CA ASP A 354 -8.75 19.08 -18.50
C ASP A 354 -7.28 18.86 -18.92
N SER A 355 -6.41 19.84 -18.67
CA SER A 355 -5.00 19.79 -19.05
C SER A 355 -4.26 18.62 -18.37
N PRO A 356 -3.63 17.71 -19.14
CA PRO A 356 -2.82 16.63 -18.60
C PRO A 356 -1.67 17.13 -17.70
N ALA A 357 -1.10 18.30 -18.01
CA ALA A 357 -0.04 18.93 -17.21
C ALA A 357 -0.56 19.37 -15.84
N LEU A 358 -1.76 19.94 -15.79
CA LEU A 358 -2.40 20.37 -14.54
C LEU A 358 -2.65 19.18 -13.62
N HIS A 359 -3.10 18.04 -14.17
CA HIS A 359 -3.31 16.82 -13.40
C HIS A 359 -2.01 16.28 -12.74
N VAL A 360 -0.84 16.48 -13.36
CA VAL A 360 0.45 16.11 -12.72
C VAL A 360 0.73 17.01 -11.53
N ILE A 361 0.57 18.33 -11.72
CA ILE A 361 0.80 19.35 -10.69
C ILE A 361 -0.12 19.13 -9.50
N GLN A 362 -1.40 18.83 -9.74
CA GLN A 362 -2.36 18.50 -8.69
C GLN A 362 -1.94 17.22 -7.95
N HIS A 363 -1.61 16.15 -8.69
CA HIS A 363 -1.25 14.87 -8.08
C HIS A 363 -0.01 14.98 -7.16
N ILE A 364 1.03 15.70 -7.58
CA ILE A 364 2.22 15.86 -6.75
C ILE A 364 1.95 16.74 -5.51
N ARG A 365 1.09 17.76 -5.63
CA ARG A 365 0.67 18.60 -4.49
C ARG A 365 -0.17 17.83 -3.49
N ASP A 366 -1.17 17.08 -3.97
CA ASP A 366 -2.04 16.26 -3.12
C ASP A 366 -1.21 15.22 -2.34
N GLU A 367 -0.26 14.56 -3.01
CA GLU A 367 0.64 13.60 -2.36
C GLU A 367 1.59 14.30 -1.36
N SER A 368 2.01 15.54 -1.62
CA SER A 368 2.80 16.36 -0.68
C SER A 368 2.01 16.73 0.58
N HIS A 369 0.75 17.14 0.39
CA HIS A 369 -0.17 17.49 1.46
C HIS A 369 -0.52 16.27 2.32
N ASP A 370 -0.85 15.15 1.68
CA ASP A 370 -1.09 13.87 2.34
C ASP A 370 0.16 13.40 3.10
N HIS A 371 1.35 13.59 2.52
CA HIS A 371 2.59 13.27 3.20
C HIS A 371 2.78 14.13 4.44
N ALA A 372 2.47 15.43 4.42
CA ALA A 372 2.54 16.27 5.61
C ALA A 372 1.59 15.76 6.71
N ILE A 373 0.31 15.54 6.40
CA ILE A 373 -0.73 15.15 7.36
C ILE A 373 -0.48 13.74 7.94
N GLY A 374 0.01 12.80 7.12
CA GLY A 374 0.20 11.39 7.51
C GLY A 374 1.17 11.18 8.68
N GLY A 375 2.08 12.11 8.93
CA GLY A 375 2.99 12.07 10.08
C GLY A 375 2.28 12.24 11.42
N HIS A 376 1.24 13.08 11.43
CA HIS A 376 0.51 13.43 12.64
C HIS A 376 -0.43 12.32 13.11
N ARG A 377 -0.93 11.43 12.24
CA ARG A 377 -1.75 10.28 12.70
C ARG A 377 -0.96 9.31 13.58
N LYS A 378 0.31 9.04 13.24
CA LYS A 378 1.18 8.15 14.04
C LYS A 378 1.70 8.82 15.31
N LYS A 379 2.03 10.13 15.27
CA LYS A 379 2.43 10.90 16.46
C LYS A 379 1.26 11.13 17.43
N ARG A 380 0.07 11.51 16.95
CA ARG A 380 -1.14 11.67 17.79
C ARG A 380 -1.58 10.35 18.44
N ALA A 381 -1.49 9.23 17.73
CA ALA A 381 -1.73 7.92 18.32
C ALA A 381 -0.69 7.53 19.40
N LYS A 382 0.53 8.08 19.33
CA LYS A 382 1.59 7.81 20.32
C LYS A 382 1.45 8.71 21.54
N VAL A 383 1.25 10.03 21.35
CA VAL A 383 1.11 11.03 22.43
C VAL A 383 -0.18 10.82 23.23
N LYS A 384 -1.31 10.54 22.56
CA LYS A 384 -2.58 10.26 23.25
C LYS A 384 -2.57 8.92 24.02
N ASN A 385 -1.66 8.00 23.68
CA ASN A 385 -1.45 6.73 24.40
C ASN A 385 -0.43 6.83 25.55
N THR A 386 0.35 7.91 25.65
CA THR A 386 1.40 8.04 26.69
C THR A 386 0.93 8.80 27.91
N SER A 387 0.07 9.83 27.77
CA SER A 387 -0.20 10.76 28.87
C SER A 387 -0.99 10.18 30.05
N SER A 388 -1.88 9.19 29.83
CA SER A 388 -2.72 8.64 30.90
C SER A 388 -2.02 7.60 31.78
N LEU A 389 -0.96 6.96 31.28
CA LEU A 389 -0.15 6.00 32.06
C LEU A 389 1.07 6.64 32.72
N GLU A 390 1.45 7.86 32.32
CA GLU A 390 2.59 8.60 32.88
C GLU A 390 2.29 9.27 34.22
N THR A 391 1.02 9.58 34.47
CA THR A 391 0.56 10.18 35.73
C THR A 391 0.44 9.18 36.88
N ILE A 392 0.56 7.87 36.60
CA ILE A 392 0.40 6.82 37.62
C ILE A 392 1.74 6.57 38.32
N GLU A 393 1.80 6.98 39.59
CA GLU A 393 2.96 6.78 40.44
C GLU A 393 3.32 5.28 40.58
N GLY A 394 4.57 4.91 40.31
CA GLY A 394 5.05 3.52 40.35
C GLY A 394 5.01 2.76 39.02
N VAL A 395 4.50 3.38 37.94
CA VAL A 395 4.38 2.78 36.60
C VAL A 395 5.44 3.36 35.63
N GLY A 396 6.68 2.89 35.78
CA GLY A 396 7.80 3.28 34.93
C GLY A 396 7.68 2.82 33.46
N PRO A 397 8.51 3.35 32.53
CA PRO A 397 8.42 3.10 31.08
C PRO A 397 8.46 1.61 30.70
N LYS A 398 9.25 0.80 31.41
CA LYS A 398 9.35 -0.65 31.17
C LYS A 398 8.05 -1.39 31.49
N ARG A 399 7.40 -1.06 32.62
CA ARG A 399 6.11 -1.63 33.03
C ARG A 399 4.97 -1.17 32.10
N ARG A 400 4.99 0.08 31.64
CA ARG A 400 4.03 0.62 30.65
C ARG A 400 4.03 -0.14 29.34
N GLN A 401 5.22 -0.35 28.78
CA GLN A 401 5.35 -1.08 27.52
C GLN A 401 4.85 -2.53 27.66
N MET A 402 5.12 -3.16 28.81
CA MET A 402 4.63 -4.51 29.12
C MET A 402 3.10 -4.54 29.21
N LEU A 403 2.48 -3.62 29.95
CA LEU A 403 1.02 -3.51 30.07
C LEU A 403 0.34 -3.36 28.70
N LEU A 404 0.83 -2.43 27.88
CA LEU A 404 0.27 -2.21 26.54
C LEU A 404 0.46 -3.42 25.62
N LYS A 405 1.59 -4.12 25.71
CA LYS A 405 1.86 -5.32 24.90
C LYS A 405 0.96 -6.49 25.32
N TYR A 406 0.80 -6.70 26.63
CA TYR A 406 0.02 -7.81 27.18
C TYR A 406 -1.48 -7.62 26.97
N MET A 407 -1.96 -6.38 27.04
CA MET A 407 -3.38 -6.04 26.90
C MET A 407 -3.78 -5.71 25.45
N GLY A 408 -2.86 -5.75 24.48
CA GLY A 408 -3.17 -5.41 23.08
C GLY A 408 -3.43 -3.92 22.82
N GLY A 409 -2.88 -3.04 23.67
CA GLY A 409 -3.02 -1.59 23.60
C GLY A 409 -3.81 -0.97 24.76
N LEU A 410 -3.93 0.36 24.76
CA LEU A 410 -4.60 1.11 25.84
C LEU A 410 -6.09 0.77 25.96
N GLN A 411 -6.74 0.45 24.83
CA GLN A 411 -8.15 0.08 24.81
C GLN A 411 -8.40 -1.24 25.55
N GLY A 412 -7.52 -2.22 25.36
CA GLY A 412 -7.61 -3.48 26.10
C GLY A 412 -7.33 -3.26 27.58
N LEU A 413 -6.35 -2.41 27.92
CA LEU A 413 -6.05 -2.08 29.32
C LEU A 413 -7.20 -1.35 30.05
N ARG A 414 -7.97 -0.50 29.35
CA ARG A 414 -9.16 0.18 29.92
C ARG A 414 -10.34 -0.76 30.19
N ASN A 415 -10.42 -1.86 29.44
CA ASN A 415 -11.48 -2.84 29.54
C ASN A 415 -11.10 -4.02 30.44
N ALA A 416 -9.82 -4.15 30.79
CA ALA A 416 -9.31 -5.23 31.63
C ALA A 416 -9.75 -5.09 33.09
N SER A 417 -10.02 -6.21 33.75
CA SER A 417 -10.26 -6.24 35.20
C SER A 417 -8.97 -6.06 36.00
N VAL A 418 -9.07 -5.70 37.28
CA VAL A 418 -7.90 -5.62 38.19
C VAL A 418 -7.09 -6.93 38.17
N GLU A 419 -7.78 -8.06 38.14
CA GLU A 419 -7.19 -9.40 38.12
C GLU A 419 -6.42 -9.68 36.82
N GLU A 420 -6.91 -9.18 35.69
CA GLU A 420 -6.23 -9.29 34.40
C GLU A 420 -4.99 -8.39 34.31
N ILE A 421 -5.05 -7.20 34.91
CA ILE A 421 -3.90 -6.29 35.00
C ILE A 421 -2.81 -6.87 35.92
N ALA A 422 -3.20 -7.54 37.01
CA ALA A 422 -2.28 -8.19 37.94
C ALA A 422 -1.57 -9.43 37.35
N LYS A 423 -2.11 -10.03 36.29
CA LYS A 423 -1.45 -11.14 35.55
C LYS A 423 -0.26 -10.67 34.71
N VAL A 424 -0.07 -9.36 34.53
CA VAL A 424 1.07 -8.83 33.78
C VAL A 424 2.36 -8.95 34.60
N PRO A 425 3.42 -9.60 34.07
CA PRO A 425 4.64 -9.82 34.83
C PRO A 425 5.25 -8.51 35.37
N GLY A 426 5.51 -8.47 36.68
CA GLY A 426 6.11 -7.31 37.34
C GLY A 426 5.11 -6.22 37.79
N ILE A 427 3.81 -6.53 37.77
CA ILE A 427 2.72 -5.72 38.35
C ILE A 427 2.19 -6.45 39.59
N SER A 428 2.23 -5.79 40.75
CA SER A 428 1.60 -6.32 41.97
C SER A 428 0.10 -6.01 41.98
N GLN A 429 -0.67 -6.74 42.79
CA GLN A 429 -2.12 -6.53 42.90
C GLN A 429 -2.48 -5.10 43.31
N GLY A 430 -1.77 -4.52 44.28
CA GLY A 430 -1.97 -3.12 44.68
C GLY A 430 -1.59 -2.10 43.60
N LEU A 431 -0.68 -2.43 42.67
CA LEU A 431 -0.37 -1.57 41.52
C LEU A 431 -1.43 -1.72 40.42
N ALA A 432 -1.98 -2.92 40.23
CA ALA A 432 -3.06 -3.19 39.28
C ALA A 432 -4.34 -2.42 39.65
N GLU A 433 -4.70 -2.35 40.93
CA GLU A 433 -5.81 -1.55 41.43
C GLU A 433 -5.63 -0.06 41.13
N LYS A 434 -4.45 0.49 41.45
CA LYS A 434 -4.12 1.89 41.14
C LYS A 434 -4.24 2.19 39.64
N ILE A 435 -3.74 1.30 38.79
CA ILE A 435 -3.84 1.44 37.33
C ILE A 435 -5.31 1.40 36.88
N PHE A 436 -6.09 0.43 37.35
CA PHE A 436 -7.49 0.27 37.00
C PHE A 436 -8.31 1.53 37.34
N TRP A 437 -8.18 2.03 38.56
CA TRP A 437 -8.92 3.22 39.01
C TRP A 437 -8.49 4.49 38.26
N SER A 438 -7.19 4.67 38.01
CA SER A 438 -6.67 5.84 37.28
C SER A 438 -7.12 5.93 35.82
N LEU A 439 -7.54 4.81 35.21
CA LEU A 439 -7.99 4.74 33.82
C LEU A 439 -9.52 4.80 33.64
N LYS A 440 -10.26 4.70 34.76
CA LYS A 440 -11.73 4.78 34.86
C LYS A 440 -12.24 6.18 35.23
N HIS A 441 -11.33 7.09 35.59
CA HIS A 441 -11.54 8.54 35.52
C HIS A 441 -11.03 9.06 34.16
#